data_AF-A0A7X8P866-F1
#
_entry.id   AF-A0A7X8P866-F1
#
_cell.length_a   1.000
_cell.length_b   1.000
_cell.length_c   1.000
_cell.angle_alpha   90.00
_cell.angle_beta   90.00
_cell.angle_gamma   90.00
#
_symmetry.space_group_name_H-M   'P 1'
#
loop_
_entity.id
_entity.type
_entity.pdbx_description
1 polymer ?
#
loop_
_entity_poly.entity_id
_entity_poly.type
_entity_poly.pdbx_seq_one_letter_code
_entity_poly.pdbx_strand_id
1 'polypeptide(L)'
;MVDQPLPRDGAVSRSTGTFTPPGQPVFRGFNRLGLWTLYMKEVRRFFKVQTQTIWAPAVTTLLYLMIFTLALGGGANGGREVLGVNFASFVAPGLIAMGMINNSFANSSFSMLGGKIQGTIVDYLMPPISTGELMLALVGAAVTRAVLVGLAVAGAMMLWPGVSLAVAHPWAVVWFGLMGAILLALIGVLTSVWAEKFDHNAAVTNFVITPLSMLSGTFYVIDNLAPAFQAVSRMNPIFYVISGFRFGFLGQSDIGSTNTAVLHGAIGLGVLNVMLAGLLYAVLRSGWKLKN
;
A
#
# COMPACT_ATOMS: atom_id res chain seq x y z
N MET A 1 -49.66 -17.84 58.42
CA MET A 1 -48.75 -18.65 59.26
C MET A 1 -48.21 -19.73 58.35
N VAL A 2 -46.99 -19.68 57.83
CA VAL A 2 -45.72 -19.60 58.57
C VAL A 2 -44.71 -18.76 57.78
N ASP A 3 -44.10 -17.79 58.46
CA ASP A 3 -42.89 -17.06 58.06
C ASP A 3 -41.68 -18.01 58.02
N GLN A 4 -40.91 -17.97 56.94
CA GLN A 4 -39.51 -18.37 56.97
C GLN A 4 -38.66 -17.14 56.67
N PRO A 5 -37.83 -16.66 57.62
CA PRO A 5 -36.96 -15.52 57.38
C PRO A 5 -35.73 -15.99 56.60
N LEU A 6 -35.55 -15.45 55.39
CA LEU A 6 -34.27 -15.56 54.70
C LEU A 6 -33.25 -14.62 55.39
N PRO A 7 -32.03 -15.08 55.72
CA PRO A 7 -31.06 -14.27 56.43
C PRO A 7 -30.66 -13.06 55.59
N ARG A 8 -30.79 -11.87 56.17
CA ARG A 8 -30.05 -10.68 55.74
C ARG A 8 -28.62 -10.76 56.28
N ASP A 9 -27.72 -10.20 55.50
CA ASP A 9 -26.30 -9.91 55.76
C ASP A 9 -25.28 -11.02 55.46
N GLY A 10 -24.91 -11.06 54.18
CA GLY A 10 -23.54 -11.31 53.75
C GLY A 10 -23.16 -10.20 52.77
N ALA A 11 -22.49 -9.16 53.26
CA ALA A 11 -21.99 -8.04 52.48
C ALA A 11 -20.99 -8.52 51.41
N VAL A 12 -21.47 -8.91 50.24
CA VAL A 12 -20.63 -8.90 49.04
C VAL A 12 -20.75 -7.51 48.46
N SER A 13 -19.87 -6.63 48.96
CA SER A 13 -19.42 -5.45 48.23
C SER A 13 -18.81 -5.96 46.91
N ARG A 14 -19.66 -6.25 45.93
CA ARG A 14 -19.23 -6.30 44.55
C ARG A 14 -18.85 -4.87 44.26
N SER A 15 -17.55 -4.59 44.20
CA SER A 15 -17.06 -3.35 43.64
C SER A 15 -17.80 -3.17 42.33
N THR A 16 -18.77 -2.27 42.31
CA THR A 16 -19.45 -1.84 41.11
C THR A 16 -18.38 -1.12 40.33
N GLY A 17 -17.62 -1.89 39.53
CA GLY A 17 -16.82 -1.32 38.47
C GLY A 17 -17.79 -0.44 37.71
N THR A 18 -17.57 0.86 37.75
CA THR A 18 -18.32 1.85 37.00
C THR A 18 -18.05 1.57 35.52
N PHE A 19 -18.76 0.59 34.97
CA PHE A 19 -18.85 0.42 33.54
C PHE A 19 -19.62 1.63 33.03
N THR A 20 -18.94 2.42 32.19
CA THR A 20 -19.55 3.55 31.50
C THR A 20 -20.82 3.07 30.78
N PRO A 21 -21.91 3.86 30.76
CA PRO A 21 -23.14 3.47 30.09
C PRO A 21 -22.88 2.95 28.66
N PRO A 22 -23.51 1.82 28.26
CA PRO A 22 -23.33 1.26 26.93
C PRO A 22 -23.66 2.32 25.86
N GLY A 23 -22.76 2.48 24.89
CA GLY A 23 -22.90 3.46 23.81
C GLY A 23 -22.17 4.79 24.01
N GLN A 24 -21.52 5.03 25.16
CA GLN A 24 -20.62 6.18 25.31
C GLN A 24 -19.18 5.83 24.87
N PRO A 25 -18.56 6.61 23.97
CA PRO A 25 -17.15 6.43 23.63
C PRO A 25 -16.29 6.65 24.90
N VAL A 26 -15.72 5.57 25.42
CA VAL A 26 -14.92 5.59 26.66
C VAL A 26 -13.52 6.18 26.42
N PHE A 27 -13.05 6.18 25.17
CA PHE A 27 -11.77 6.76 24.80
C PHE A 27 -11.95 8.23 24.39
N ARG A 28 -11.42 9.14 25.21
CA ARG A 28 -11.40 10.60 24.94
C ARG A 28 -10.16 11.04 24.13
N GLY A 29 -9.27 10.12 23.77
CA GLY A 29 -8.01 10.38 23.06
C GLY A 29 -7.65 9.28 22.06
N PHE A 30 -6.37 9.11 21.75
CA PHE A 30 -5.89 8.10 20.79
C PHE A 30 -6.10 6.67 21.30
N ASN A 31 -7.03 5.94 20.68
CA ASN A 31 -7.36 4.57 21.02
C ASN A 31 -6.34 3.59 20.41
N ARG A 32 -5.16 3.50 21.03
CA ARG A 32 -4.07 2.60 20.61
C ARG A 32 -4.52 1.16 20.46
N LEU A 33 -5.38 0.70 21.37
CA LEU A 33 -5.91 -0.66 21.39
C LEU A 33 -6.85 -0.89 20.20
N GLY A 34 -7.79 0.02 19.94
CA GLY A 34 -8.70 -0.05 18.79
C GLY A 34 -7.96 0.00 17.46
N LEU A 35 -6.97 0.89 17.33
CA LEU A 35 -6.11 0.94 16.14
C LEU A 35 -5.33 -0.36 15.96
N TRP A 36 -4.73 -0.90 17.02
CA TRP A 36 -3.94 -2.13 16.94
C TRP A 36 -4.80 -3.35 16.60
N THR A 37 -5.99 -3.47 17.19
CA THR A 37 -6.90 -4.58 16.89
C THR A 37 -7.40 -4.51 15.45
N LEU A 38 -7.72 -3.31 14.96
CA LEU A 38 -8.14 -3.11 13.58
C LEU A 38 -7.02 -3.41 12.58
N TYR A 39 -5.82 -2.89 12.84
CA TYR A 39 -4.63 -3.20 12.05
C TYR A 39 -4.35 -4.71 12.03
N MET A 40 -4.39 -5.37 13.20
CA MET A 40 -4.16 -6.81 13.32
C MET A 40 -5.24 -7.62 12.59
N LYS A 41 -6.51 -7.20 12.64
CA LYS A 41 -7.61 -7.81 11.86
C LYS A 41 -7.29 -7.77 10.37
N GLU A 42 -6.89 -6.61 9.86
CA GLU A 42 -6.56 -6.41 8.45
C GLU A 42 -5.34 -7.24 8.03
N VAL A 43 -4.30 -7.26 8.87
CA VAL A 43 -3.11 -8.08 8.65
C VAL A 43 -3.47 -9.56 8.57
N ARG A 44 -4.20 -10.08 9.55
CA ARG A 44 -4.65 -11.48 9.55
C ARG A 44 -5.52 -11.82 8.34
N ARG A 45 -6.36 -10.89 7.88
CA ARG A 45 -7.23 -11.10 6.71
C ARG A 45 -6.42 -11.44 5.46
N PHE A 46 -5.42 -10.62 5.12
CA PHE A 46 -4.63 -10.90 3.92
C PHE A 46 -3.64 -12.06 4.12
N PHE A 47 -3.13 -12.27 5.33
CA PHE A 47 -2.26 -13.40 5.65
C PHE A 47 -2.97 -14.75 5.53
N LYS A 48 -4.26 -14.81 5.88
CA LYS A 48 -5.07 -16.04 5.73
C LYS A 48 -5.09 -16.54 4.27
N VAL A 49 -4.97 -15.63 3.31
CA VAL A 49 -4.92 -15.92 1.87
C VAL A 49 -3.55 -15.53 1.28
N GLN A 50 -2.46 -15.78 2.01
CA GLN A 50 -1.08 -15.44 1.59
C GLN A 50 -0.69 -15.97 0.20
N THR A 51 -1.20 -17.13 -0.21
CA THR A 51 -0.95 -17.70 -1.54
C THR A 51 -1.44 -16.77 -2.65
N GLN A 52 -2.59 -16.14 -2.46
CA GLN A 52 -3.16 -15.21 -3.42
C GLN A 52 -2.62 -13.78 -3.24
N THR A 53 -2.31 -13.38 -2.01
CA THR A 53 -2.00 -11.98 -1.69
C THR A 53 -0.52 -11.65 -1.72
N ILE A 54 0.35 -12.65 -1.57
CA ILE A 54 1.81 -12.49 -1.52
C ILE A 54 2.48 -13.31 -2.62
N TRP A 55 2.20 -14.62 -2.68
CA TRP A 55 2.89 -15.53 -3.61
C TRP A 55 2.46 -15.33 -5.06
N ALA A 56 1.16 -15.20 -5.34
CA ALA A 56 0.68 -15.01 -6.71
C ALA A 56 1.25 -13.73 -7.36
N PRO A 57 1.23 -12.54 -6.72
CA PRO A 57 1.89 -11.36 -7.26
C PRO A 57 3.40 -11.54 -7.46
N ALA A 58 4.07 -12.26 -6.55
CA ALA A 58 5.50 -12.53 -6.68
C ALA A 58 5.81 -13.36 -7.94
N VAL A 59 5.06 -14.44 -8.16
CA VAL A 59 5.19 -15.28 -9.36
C VAL A 59 4.88 -14.48 -10.63
N THR A 60 3.80 -13.68 -10.65
CA THR A 60 3.48 -12.83 -11.80
C THR A 60 4.60 -11.83 -12.10
N THR A 61 5.22 -11.26 -11.07
CA THR A 61 6.33 -10.32 -11.25
C THR A 61 7.58 -11.00 -11.81
N LEU A 62 7.86 -12.24 -11.40
CA LEU A 62 8.92 -13.05 -12.01
C LEU A 62 8.64 -13.40 -13.46
N LEU A 63 7.38 -13.72 -13.80
CA LEU A 63 6.99 -13.95 -15.19
C LEU A 63 7.17 -12.68 -16.02
N TYR A 64 6.85 -11.50 -15.50
CA TYR A 64 7.16 -10.24 -16.18
C TYR A 64 8.66 -10.06 -16.37
N LEU A 65 9.48 -10.32 -15.34
CA LEU A 65 10.93 -10.28 -15.49
C LEU A 65 11.40 -11.21 -16.62
N MET A 66 10.94 -12.47 -16.63
CA MET A 66 11.25 -13.44 -17.67
C MET A 66 10.83 -12.95 -19.06
N ILE A 67 9.59 -12.52 -19.22
CA ILE A 67 9.04 -12.08 -20.50
C ILE A 67 9.81 -10.86 -21.02
N PHE A 68 10.02 -9.85 -20.18
CA PHE A 68 10.70 -8.63 -20.61
C PHE A 68 12.19 -8.85 -20.88
N THR A 69 12.86 -9.68 -20.09
CA THR A 69 14.26 -10.04 -20.36
C THR A 69 14.41 -10.80 -21.67
N LEU A 70 13.51 -11.73 -21.99
CA LEU A 70 13.51 -12.45 -23.27
C LEU A 70 13.12 -11.56 -24.45
N ALA A 71 12.11 -10.70 -24.28
CA ALA A 71 11.56 -9.88 -25.36
C ALA A 71 12.40 -8.64 -25.68
N LEU A 72 12.93 -7.96 -24.66
CA LEU A 72 13.66 -6.68 -24.79
C LEU A 72 15.17 -6.80 -24.57
N GLY A 73 15.62 -7.84 -23.84
CA GLY A 73 17.02 -8.05 -23.48
C GLY A 73 17.90 -8.63 -24.58
N GLY A 74 17.34 -8.93 -25.76
CA GLY A 74 18.05 -9.63 -26.84
C GLY A 74 18.10 -11.14 -26.57
N GLY A 75 17.05 -11.85 -26.97
CA GLY A 75 16.84 -13.27 -26.60
C GLY A 75 18.08 -14.16 -26.72
N ALA A 76 18.24 -15.08 -25.77
CA ALA A 76 19.21 -16.19 -25.66
C ALA A 76 20.73 -15.93 -25.93
N ASN A 77 21.15 -14.94 -26.72
CA ASN A 77 22.50 -14.85 -27.29
C ASN A 77 23.07 -13.42 -27.44
N GLY A 78 22.57 -12.39 -26.75
CA GLY A 78 23.18 -11.07 -26.84
C GLY A 78 22.65 -10.07 -25.83
N GLY A 79 23.24 -10.06 -24.63
CA GLY A 79 22.85 -9.19 -23.53
C GLY A 79 22.90 -7.71 -23.90
N ARG A 80 21.73 -7.10 -24.06
CA ARG A 80 21.61 -5.65 -24.19
C ARG A 80 21.84 -5.02 -22.82
N GLU A 81 22.96 -4.33 -22.67
CA GLU A 81 23.19 -3.48 -21.50
C GLU A 81 22.38 -2.19 -21.65
N VAL A 82 21.60 -1.85 -20.63
CA VAL A 82 20.90 -0.56 -20.54
C VAL A 82 21.51 0.15 -19.33
N LEU A 83 22.09 1.33 -19.56
CA LEU A 83 22.89 2.07 -18.57
C LEU A 83 24.14 1.30 -18.06
N GLY A 84 24.73 0.41 -18.89
CA GLY A 84 25.94 -0.35 -18.53
C GLY A 84 25.69 -1.48 -17.52
N VAL A 85 24.42 -1.85 -17.28
CA VAL A 85 24.03 -3.01 -16.48
C VAL A 85 23.17 -3.96 -17.30
N ASN A 86 23.18 -5.25 -16.94
CA ASN A 86 22.29 -6.24 -17.54
C ASN A 86 20.83 -5.76 -17.42
N PHE A 87 20.08 -5.79 -18.53
CA PHE A 87 18.68 -5.38 -18.57
C PHE A 87 17.83 -6.01 -17.45
N ALA A 88 18.09 -7.27 -17.07
CA ALA A 88 17.42 -7.92 -15.96
C ALA A 88 17.64 -7.19 -14.62
N SER A 89 18.86 -6.69 -14.39
CA SER A 89 19.21 -5.91 -13.19
C SER A 89 18.65 -4.49 -13.22
N PHE A 90 18.45 -3.92 -14.42
CA PHE A 90 17.78 -2.63 -14.58
C PHE A 90 16.26 -2.69 -14.29
N VAL A 91 15.60 -3.75 -14.79
CA VAL A 91 14.14 -3.91 -14.69
C VAL A 91 13.70 -4.44 -13.31
N ALA A 92 14.55 -5.24 -12.64
CA ALA A 92 14.22 -5.87 -11.37
C ALA A 92 13.72 -4.88 -10.28
N PRO A 93 14.43 -3.78 -9.94
CA PRO A 93 13.94 -2.80 -8.97
C PRO A 93 12.61 -2.16 -9.36
N GLY A 94 12.41 -1.88 -10.65
CA GLY A 94 11.17 -1.30 -11.13
C GLY A 94 9.98 -2.24 -10.95
N LEU A 95 10.18 -3.52 -11.29
CA LEU A 95 9.19 -4.57 -11.11
C LEU A 95 8.85 -4.81 -9.63
N ILE A 96 9.84 -4.78 -8.73
CA ILE A 96 9.59 -4.86 -7.28
C ILE A 96 8.71 -3.69 -6.84
N ALA A 97 9.07 -2.46 -7.20
CA ALA A 97 8.30 -1.27 -6.84
C ALA A 97 6.87 -1.35 -7.39
N MET A 98 6.70 -1.74 -8.65
CA MET A 98 5.41 -1.94 -9.29
C MET A 98 4.56 -2.99 -8.55
N GLY A 99 5.15 -4.12 -8.16
CA GLY A 99 4.49 -5.16 -7.38
C GLY A 99 4.02 -4.66 -6.02
N MET A 100 4.86 -3.88 -5.32
CA MET A 100 4.54 -3.29 -4.02
C MET A 100 3.36 -2.32 -4.11
N ILE A 101 3.42 -1.34 -5.02
CA ILE A 101 2.40 -0.28 -5.12
C ILE A 101 1.04 -0.84 -5.55
N ASN A 102 1.02 -1.79 -6.50
CA ASN A 102 -0.22 -2.39 -6.98
C ASN A 102 -0.88 -3.24 -5.88
N ASN A 103 -0.08 -3.96 -5.08
CA ASN A 103 -0.61 -4.71 -3.95
C ASN A 103 -1.11 -3.80 -2.82
N SER A 104 -0.46 -2.67 -2.58
CA SER A 104 -0.91 -1.67 -1.62
C SER A 104 -2.30 -1.11 -1.98
N PHE A 105 -2.45 -0.68 -3.25
CA PHE A 105 -3.73 -0.22 -3.77
C PHE A 105 -4.81 -1.31 -3.66
N ALA A 106 -4.55 -2.50 -4.19
CA ALA A 106 -5.52 -3.59 -4.17
C ALA A 106 -5.96 -3.97 -2.74
N ASN A 107 -5.06 -3.95 -1.76
CA ASN A 107 -5.38 -4.27 -0.38
C ASN A 107 -6.27 -3.20 0.27
N SER A 108 -5.87 -1.93 0.15
CA SER A 108 -6.60 -0.81 0.74
C SER A 108 -7.98 -0.64 0.10
N SER A 109 -8.08 -0.72 -1.23
CA SER A 109 -9.34 -0.61 -1.95
C SER A 109 -10.32 -1.73 -1.61
N PHE A 110 -9.84 -2.98 -1.56
CA PHE A 110 -10.69 -4.13 -1.25
C PHE A 110 -11.15 -4.13 0.21
N SER A 111 -10.29 -3.65 1.14
CA SER A 111 -10.58 -3.72 2.56
C SER A 111 -11.89 -3.03 2.96
N MET A 112 -12.03 -1.79 2.53
CA MET A 112 -13.20 -0.99 2.88
C MET A 112 -14.37 -1.25 1.94
N LEU A 113 -14.12 -1.44 0.63
CA LEU A 113 -15.18 -1.75 -0.33
C LEU A 113 -15.86 -3.09 -0.03
N GLY A 114 -15.07 -4.11 0.36
CA GLY A 114 -15.61 -5.40 0.78
C GLY A 114 -16.52 -5.27 2.00
N GLY A 115 -16.12 -4.45 2.98
CA GLY A 115 -16.94 -4.13 4.14
C GLY A 115 -18.25 -3.41 3.79
N LYS A 116 -18.20 -2.45 2.83
CA LYS A 116 -19.40 -1.77 2.30
C LYS A 116 -20.38 -2.75 1.68
N ILE A 117 -19.89 -3.60 0.77
CA ILE A 117 -20.74 -4.51 -0.02
C ILE A 117 -21.32 -5.63 0.86
N GLN A 118 -20.57 -6.11 1.86
CA GLN A 118 -21.03 -7.16 2.78
C GLN A 118 -21.90 -6.63 3.93
N GLY A 119 -22.07 -5.32 4.06
CA GLY A 119 -22.79 -4.70 5.18
C GLY A 119 -22.03 -4.72 6.51
N THR A 120 -20.79 -5.23 6.55
CA THR A 120 -19.93 -5.24 7.74
C THR A 120 -19.22 -3.90 7.97
N ILE A 121 -19.56 -2.86 7.20
CA ILE A 121 -19.05 -1.51 7.45
C ILE A 121 -19.47 -0.97 8.82
N VAL A 122 -20.60 -1.46 9.35
CA VAL A 122 -21.04 -1.15 10.71
C VAL A 122 -19.98 -1.57 11.74
N ASP A 123 -19.24 -2.65 11.51
CA ASP A 123 -18.15 -3.08 12.40
C ASP A 123 -16.96 -2.10 12.43
N TYR A 124 -16.83 -1.24 11.41
CA TYR A 124 -15.84 -0.16 11.39
C TYR A 124 -16.38 1.14 12.01
N LEU A 125 -17.71 1.32 12.04
CA LEU A 125 -18.39 2.53 12.51
C LEU A 125 -18.93 2.42 13.95
N MET A 126 -19.10 1.19 14.46
CA MET A 126 -19.65 0.90 15.79
C MET A 126 -18.62 1.02 16.93
N PRO A 127 -17.35 0.64 16.75
CA PRO A 127 -16.31 0.96 17.73
C PRO A 127 -16.06 2.47 17.81
N PRO A 128 -15.75 3.04 18.99
CA PRO A 128 -15.36 4.43 19.14
C PRO A 128 -13.91 4.62 18.65
N ILE A 129 -13.70 4.45 17.34
CA ILE A 129 -12.43 4.63 16.63
C ILE A 129 -12.51 5.97 15.87
N SER A 130 -11.48 6.80 16.03
CA SER A 130 -11.43 8.06 15.31
C SER A 130 -11.18 7.84 13.81
N THR A 131 -11.63 8.77 12.98
CA THR A 131 -11.37 8.73 11.53
C THR A 131 -9.88 8.58 11.18
N GLY A 132 -9.01 9.23 11.97
CA GLY A 132 -7.56 9.11 11.80
C GLY A 132 -7.04 7.72 12.15
N GLU A 133 -7.57 7.09 13.19
CA GLU A 133 -7.19 5.73 13.57
C GLU A 133 -7.61 4.68 12.52
N LEU A 134 -8.83 4.81 11.99
CA LEU A 134 -9.32 3.97 10.90
C LEU A 134 -8.40 4.09 9.68
N MET A 135 -8.09 5.32 9.26
CA MET A 135 -7.21 5.59 8.13
C MET A 135 -5.81 4.99 8.35
N LEU A 136 -5.21 5.19 9.52
CA LEU A 136 -3.89 4.66 9.86
C LEU A 136 -3.87 3.13 9.89
N ALA A 137 -4.92 2.48 10.40
CA ALA A 137 -5.01 1.02 10.42
C ALA A 137 -5.10 0.44 9.01
N LEU A 138 -5.95 1.01 8.14
CA LEU A 138 -6.13 0.57 6.75
C LEU A 138 -4.87 0.79 5.91
N VAL A 139 -4.29 1.99 6.00
CA VAL A 139 -3.05 2.35 5.28
C VAL A 139 -1.89 1.52 5.80
N GLY A 140 -1.74 1.39 7.12
CA GLY A 140 -0.67 0.58 7.74
C GLY A 140 -0.74 -0.88 7.33
N ALA A 141 -1.94 -1.48 7.27
CA ALA A 141 -2.10 -2.86 6.81
C ALA A 141 -1.77 -3.02 5.32
N ALA A 142 -2.16 -2.07 4.47
CA ALA A 142 -1.81 -2.06 3.05
C ALA A 142 -0.29 -1.94 2.82
N VAL A 143 0.38 -1.04 3.54
CA VAL A 143 1.83 -0.87 3.49
C VAL A 143 2.54 -2.13 3.96
N THR A 144 2.06 -2.76 5.04
CA THR A 144 2.64 -4.01 5.57
C THR A 144 2.58 -5.13 4.53
N ARG A 145 1.43 -5.30 3.87
CA ARG A 145 1.31 -6.25 2.77
C ARG A 145 2.24 -5.90 1.61
N ALA A 146 2.28 -4.63 1.20
CA ALA A 146 3.16 -4.19 0.11
C ALA A 146 4.63 -4.51 0.41
N VAL A 147 5.09 -4.26 1.64
CA VAL A 147 6.45 -4.63 2.08
C VAL A 147 6.68 -6.14 2.00
N LEU A 148 5.74 -6.96 2.47
CA LEU A 148 5.86 -8.42 2.37
C LEU A 148 5.94 -8.91 0.93
N VAL A 149 5.13 -8.33 0.02
CA VAL A 149 5.23 -8.63 -1.42
C VAL A 149 6.57 -8.18 -1.97
N GLY A 150 7.02 -6.97 -1.64
CA GLY A 150 8.30 -6.44 -2.09
C GLY A 150 9.48 -7.32 -1.66
N LEU A 151 9.46 -7.79 -0.40
CA LEU A 151 10.47 -8.72 0.13
C LEU A 151 10.39 -10.08 -0.56
N ALA A 152 9.19 -10.62 -0.80
CA ALA A 152 9.02 -11.89 -1.50
C ALA A 152 9.53 -11.82 -2.95
N VAL A 153 9.23 -10.74 -3.66
CA VAL A 153 9.72 -10.50 -5.03
C VAL A 153 11.24 -10.29 -5.01
N ALA A 154 11.77 -9.47 -4.11
CA ALA A 154 13.20 -9.23 -3.99
C ALA A 154 13.97 -10.52 -3.70
N GLY A 155 13.48 -11.35 -2.76
CA GLY A 155 14.05 -12.66 -2.46
C GLY A 155 14.00 -13.60 -3.66
N ALA A 156 12.89 -13.61 -4.40
CA ALA A 156 12.79 -14.43 -5.61
C ALA A 156 13.70 -13.94 -6.75
N MET A 157 13.92 -12.63 -6.87
CA MET A 157 14.85 -12.06 -7.85
C MET A 157 16.31 -12.29 -7.49
N MET A 158 16.67 -12.36 -6.20
CA MET A 158 18.03 -12.74 -5.77
C MET A 158 18.38 -14.18 -6.17
N LEU A 159 17.39 -15.06 -6.29
CA LEU A 159 17.58 -16.44 -6.76
C LEU A 159 17.67 -16.52 -8.29
N TRP A 160 17.43 -15.42 -9.02
CA TRP A 160 17.46 -15.40 -10.47
C TRP A 160 18.90 -15.29 -11.01
N PRO A 161 19.35 -16.22 -11.88
CA PRO A 161 20.71 -16.18 -12.43
C PRO A 161 20.91 -14.93 -13.31
N GLY A 162 21.92 -14.12 -12.98
CA GLY A 162 22.30 -12.92 -13.75
C GLY A 162 21.71 -11.59 -13.27
N VAL A 163 20.98 -11.58 -12.14
CA VAL A 163 20.52 -10.33 -11.49
C VAL A 163 21.43 -10.01 -10.31
N SER A 164 22.16 -8.90 -10.37
CA SER A 164 22.89 -8.36 -9.22
C SER A 164 22.07 -7.25 -8.56
N LEU A 165 21.35 -7.57 -7.49
CA LEU A 165 20.77 -6.55 -6.61
C LEU A 165 21.86 -5.99 -5.69
N ALA A 166 22.80 -5.23 -6.24
CA ALA A 166 23.60 -4.35 -5.42
C ALA A 166 22.66 -3.29 -4.83
N VAL A 167 22.77 -3.01 -3.53
CA VAL A 167 22.02 -1.93 -2.89
C VAL A 167 22.96 -0.76 -2.70
N ALA A 168 23.00 0.14 -3.68
CA ALA A 168 23.84 1.34 -3.61
C ALA A 168 23.42 2.28 -2.48
N HIS A 169 22.10 2.48 -2.30
CA HIS A 169 21.53 3.41 -1.33
C HIS A 169 20.30 2.81 -0.63
N PRO A 170 20.49 2.08 0.49
CA PRO A 170 19.39 1.42 1.22
C PRO A 170 18.31 2.40 1.69
N TRP A 171 18.68 3.63 2.03
CA TRP A 171 17.73 4.65 2.48
C TRP A 171 16.68 4.98 1.41
N ALA A 172 17.08 5.02 0.13
CA ALA A 172 16.20 5.35 -0.98
C ALA A 172 15.21 4.20 -1.24
N VAL A 173 15.68 2.96 -1.17
CA VAL A 173 14.83 1.76 -1.28
C VAL A 173 13.71 1.79 -0.22
N VAL A 174 14.08 2.03 1.03
CA VAL A 174 13.11 2.09 2.13
C VAL A 174 12.17 3.27 1.97
N TRP A 175 12.69 4.47 1.70
CA TRP A 175 11.88 5.68 1.60
C TRP A 175 10.88 5.61 0.43
N PHE A 176 11.36 5.37 -0.79
CA PHE A 176 10.50 5.34 -1.98
C PHE A 176 9.56 4.14 -1.97
N GLY A 177 10.00 2.99 -1.47
CA GLY A 177 9.14 1.82 -1.30
C GLY A 177 7.98 2.09 -0.34
N LEU A 178 8.25 2.69 0.82
CA LEU A 178 7.23 3.04 1.80
C LEU A 178 6.33 4.18 1.32
N MET A 179 6.90 5.26 0.78
CA MET A 179 6.12 6.40 0.30
C MET A 179 5.25 6.04 -0.91
N GLY A 180 5.74 5.17 -1.80
CA GLY A 180 4.95 4.61 -2.89
C GLY A 180 3.81 3.72 -2.40
N ALA A 181 4.08 2.86 -1.41
CA ALA A 181 3.04 2.04 -0.81
C ALA A 181 1.97 2.90 -0.10
N ILE A 182 2.37 3.96 0.60
CA ILE A 182 1.44 4.91 1.25
C ILE A 182 0.62 5.65 0.21
N LEU A 183 1.25 6.17 -0.85
CA LEU A 183 0.56 6.88 -1.93
C LEU A 183 -0.60 6.06 -2.49
N LEU A 184 -0.31 4.82 -2.89
CA LEU A 184 -1.32 3.94 -3.47
C LEU A 184 -2.31 3.41 -2.45
N ALA A 185 -1.91 3.24 -1.18
CA ALA A 185 -2.85 2.93 -0.11
C ALA A 185 -3.86 4.06 0.09
N LEU A 186 -3.42 5.32 0.13
CA LEU A 186 -4.31 6.48 0.29
C LEU A 186 -5.29 6.59 -0.88
N ILE A 187 -4.80 6.45 -2.11
CA ILE A 187 -5.64 6.44 -3.31
C ILE A 187 -6.63 5.27 -3.29
N GLY A 188 -6.21 4.09 -2.82
CA GLY A 188 -7.11 2.94 -2.74
C GLY A 188 -8.19 3.07 -1.67
N VAL A 189 -7.86 3.60 -0.48
CA VAL A 189 -8.86 3.95 0.52
C VAL A 189 -9.83 4.99 -0.05
N LEU A 190 -9.34 6.05 -0.68
CA LEU A 190 -10.21 7.07 -1.30
C LEU A 190 -11.14 6.47 -2.38
N THR A 191 -10.59 5.59 -3.21
CA THR A 191 -11.35 4.88 -4.26
C THR A 191 -12.45 4.02 -3.66
N SER A 192 -12.18 3.33 -2.55
CA SER A 192 -13.17 2.51 -1.85
C SER A 192 -14.28 3.31 -1.15
N VAL A 193 -14.00 4.55 -0.71
CA VAL A 193 -15.05 5.45 -0.20
C VAL A 193 -16.01 5.82 -1.33
N TRP A 194 -15.47 6.19 -2.49
CA TRP A 194 -16.25 6.60 -3.66
C TRP A 194 -17.00 5.43 -4.33
N ALA A 195 -16.36 4.27 -4.43
CA ALA A 195 -16.89 3.09 -5.10
C ALA A 195 -18.03 2.44 -4.31
N GLU A 196 -19.06 2.01 -5.03
CA GLU A 196 -20.23 1.29 -4.48
C GLU A 196 -20.25 -0.17 -4.91
N LYS A 197 -19.56 -0.49 -6.02
CA LYS A 197 -19.48 -1.83 -6.61
C LYS A 197 -18.03 -2.19 -6.88
N PHE A 198 -17.75 -3.49 -6.94
CA PHE A 198 -16.45 -4.00 -7.36
C PHE A 198 -16.07 -3.51 -8.78
N ASP A 199 -17.06 -3.33 -9.65
CA ASP A 199 -16.85 -2.83 -11.01
C ASP A 199 -16.27 -1.40 -11.04
N HIS A 200 -16.69 -0.53 -10.12
CA HIS A 200 -16.14 0.84 -10.03
C HIS A 200 -14.66 0.81 -9.62
N ASN A 201 -14.31 -0.05 -8.67
CA ASN A 201 -12.93 -0.23 -8.25
C ASN A 201 -12.06 -0.89 -9.35
N ALA A 202 -12.62 -1.87 -10.06
CA ALA A 202 -11.96 -2.49 -11.20
C ALA A 202 -11.73 -1.47 -12.33
N ALA A 203 -12.69 -0.58 -12.59
CA ALA A 203 -12.54 0.50 -13.57
C ALA A 203 -11.38 1.44 -13.18
N VAL A 204 -11.30 1.89 -11.92
CA VAL A 204 -10.17 2.73 -11.47
C VAL A 204 -8.84 2.00 -11.61
N THR A 205 -8.80 0.71 -11.26
CA THR A 205 -7.60 -0.12 -11.41
C THR A 205 -7.15 -0.16 -12.87
N ASN A 206 -8.07 -0.49 -13.79
CA ASN A 206 -7.73 -0.77 -15.18
C ASN A 206 -7.53 0.48 -16.04
N PHE A 207 -8.26 1.57 -15.75
CA PHE A 207 -8.19 2.81 -16.54
C PHE A 207 -7.28 3.87 -15.96
N VAL A 208 -6.91 3.77 -14.68
CA VAL A 208 -6.07 4.78 -14.01
C VAL A 208 -4.79 4.16 -13.47
N ILE A 209 -4.88 3.17 -12.57
CA ILE A 209 -3.70 2.65 -11.88
C ILE A 209 -2.78 1.89 -12.83
N THR A 210 -3.31 0.94 -13.61
CA THR A 210 -2.51 0.13 -14.54
C THR A 210 -1.82 0.98 -15.61
N PRO A 211 -2.49 1.91 -16.32
CA PRO A 211 -1.84 2.78 -17.30
C PRO A 211 -0.77 3.69 -16.68
N LEU A 212 -1.03 4.29 -15.51
CA LEU A 212 -0.04 5.12 -14.82
C LEU A 212 1.18 4.29 -14.36
N SER A 213 0.96 3.05 -13.94
CA SER A 213 2.02 2.12 -13.53
C SER A 213 2.84 1.57 -14.71
N MET A 214 2.26 1.56 -15.92
CA MET A 214 3.00 1.27 -17.15
C MET A 214 3.75 2.50 -17.66
N LEU A 215 3.18 3.70 -17.48
CA LEU A 215 3.78 4.99 -17.87
C LEU A 215 4.84 5.51 -16.89
N SER A 216 5.18 4.77 -15.85
CA SER A 216 6.10 5.19 -14.79
C SER A 216 7.56 4.79 -15.01
N GLY A 217 7.97 4.44 -16.24
CA GLY A 217 9.38 4.11 -16.52
C GLY A 217 9.85 2.79 -15.92
N THR A 218 8.95 1.86 -15.61
CA THR A 218 9.27 0.55 -15.00
C THR A 218 10.16 -0.30 -15.91
N PHE A 219 9.88 -0.28 -17.22
CA PHE A 219 10.51 -1.16 -18.22
C PHE A 219 11.46 -0.45 -19.19
N TYR A 220 11.47 0.88 -19.16
CA TYR A 220 12.17 1.72 -20.12
C TYR A 220 12.73 2.96 -19.42
N VAL A 221 13.72 3.58 -20.06
CA VAL A 221 14.26 4.88 -19.66
C VAL A 221 13.38 5.98 -20.26
N ILE A 222 13.07 7.01 -19.48
CA ILE A 222 12.15 8.08 -19.91
C ILE A 222 12.59 8.83 -21.18
N ASP A 223 13.89 8.87 -21.48
CA ASP A 223 14.44 9.55 -22.66
C ASP A 223 14.12 8.86 -23.97
N ASN A 224 13.66 7.59 -23.92
CA ASN A 224 13.23 6.86 -25.11
C ASN A 224 11.77 7.15 -25.52
N LEU A 225 11.04 7.95 -24.74
CA LEU A 225 9.63 8.27 -25.01
C LEU A 225 9.49 9.50 -25.93
N ALA A 226 8.46 9.48 -26.77
CA ALA A 226 8.07 10.66 -27.51
C ALA A 226 7.74 11.83 -26.54
N PRO A 227 7.96 13.10 -26.95
CA PRO A 227 7.88 14.25 -26.04
C PRO A 227 6.56 14.37 -25.25
N ALA A 228 5.44 14.00 -25.88
CA ALA A 228 4.12 14.01 -25.25
C ALA A 228 4.02 13.01 -24.09
N PHE A 229 4.50 11.77 -24.27
CA PHE A 229 4.49 10.77 -23.21
C PHE A 229 5.53 11.09 -22.13
N GLN A 230 6.64 11.72 -22.51
CA GLN A 230 7.63 12.19 -21.55
C GLN A 230 7.04 13.20 -20.57
N ALA A 231 6.24 14.16 -21.06
CA ALA A 231 5.54 15.13 -20.22
C ALA A 231 4.57 14.44 -19.25
N VAL A 232 3.77 13.49 -19.75
CA VAL A 232 2.81 12.72 -18.94
C VAL A 232 3.51 11.91 -17.85
N SER A 233 4.59 11.20 -18.19
CA SER A 233 5.37 10.41 -17.24
C SER A 233 6.02 11.28 -16.16
N ARG A 234 6.50 12.49 -16.51
CA ARG A 234 7.06 13.43 -15.52
C ARG A 234 6.00 14.01 -14.58
N MET A 235 4.73 14.09 -14.98
CA MET A 235 3.65 14.52 -14.09
C MET A 235 3.16 13.39 -13.16
N ASN A 236 3.53 12.14 -13.45
CA ASN A 236 3.06 10.97 -12.74
C ASN A 236 3.83 10.76 -11.42
N PRO A 237 3.17 10.77 -10.24
CA PRO A 237 3.86 10.54 -8.97
C PRO A 237 4.44 9.11 -8.85
N ILE A 238 3.88 8.13 -9.56
CA ILE A 238 4.38 6.76 -9.59
C ILE A 238 5.75 6.68 -10.28
N PHE A 239 6.00 7.54 -11.28
CA PHE A 239 7.31 7.64 -11.92
C PHE A 239 8.42 7.99 -10.92
N TYR A 240 8.15 8.92 -10.00
CA TYR A 240 9.10 9.31 -8.96
C TYR A 240 9.36 8.19 -7.94
N VAL A 241 8.33 7.43 -7.58
CA VAL A 241 8.46 6.24 -6.73
C VAL A 241 9.41 5.23 -7.37
N ILE A 242 9.14 4.85 -8.63
CA ILE A 242 9.89 3.79 -9.32
C ILE A 242 11.33 4.23 -9.61
N SER A 243 11.50 5.47 -10.09
CA SER A 243 12.82 6.01 -10.39
C SER A 243 13.67 6.19 -9.13
N GLY A 244 13.09 6.66 -8.02
CA GLY A 244 13.77 6.76 -6.74
C GLY A 244 14.09 5.40 -6.11
N PHE A 245 13.20 4.42 -6.28
CA PHE A 245 13.47 3.04 -5.86
C PHE A 245 14.60 2.41 -6.68
N ARG A 246 14.61 2.62 -8.00
CA ARG A 246 15.71 2.20 -8.90
C ARG A 246 17.04 2.82 -8.51
N PHE A 247 17.05 4.12 -8.18
CA PHE A 247 18.24 4.80 -7.65
C PHE A 247 18.84 4.08 -6.44
N GLY A 248 17.98 3.59 -5.55
CA GLY A 248 18.39 2.86 -4.35
C GLY A 248 19.18 1.57 -4.62
N PHE A 249 18.92 0.91 -5.74
CA PHE A 249 19.67 -0.29 -6.14
C PHE A 249 20.84 0.05 -7.07
N LEU A 250 20.59 0.79 -8.15
CA LEU A 250 21.58 0.97 -9.22
C LEU A 250 22.51 2.18 -9.01
N GLY A 251 22.20 3.10 -8.08
CA GLY A 251 22.94 4.35 -7.90
C GLY A 251 22.78 5.36 -9.06
N GLN A 252 21.96 5.03 -10.06
CA GLN A 252 21.60 5.91 -11.18
C GLN A 252 20.07 5.96 -11.33
N SER A 253 19.55 7.11 -11.73
CA SER A 253 18.11 7.31 -11.94
C SER A 253 17.82 8.26 -13.10
N ASP A 254 16.66 8.06 -13.72
CA ASP A 254 16.13 8.89 -14.82
C ASP A 254 15.77 10.32 -14.37
N ILE A 255 15.74 10.59 -13.06
CA ILE A 255 15.49 11.92 -12.47
C ILE A 255 16.80 12.72 -12.34
N GLY A 256 17.94 12.04 -12.49
CA GLY A 256 19.29 12.57 -12.32
C GLY A 256 20.14 11.63 -11.47
N SER A 257 21.45 11.61 -11.75
CA SER A 257 22.47 10.85 -11.01
C SER A 257 22.94 11.55 -9.73
N THR A 258 22.39 12.74 -9.42
CA THR A 258 22.77 13.53 -8.24
C THR A 258 21.75 13.33 -7.11
N ASN A 259 22.24 13.06 -5.90
CA ASN A 259 21.42 12.87 -4.68
C ASN A 259 20.38 13.99 -4.46
N THR A 260 20.63 15.20 -4.95
CA THR A 260 19.75 16.37 -4.83
C THR A 260 18.45 16.22 -5.62
N ALA A 261 18.49 15.70 -6.84
CA ALA A 261 17.32 15.51 -7.68
C ALA A 261 16.40 14.41 -7.10
N VAL A 262 17.01 13.35 -6.57
CA VAL A 262 16.32 12.29 -5.84
C VAL A 262 15.69 12.82 -4.55
N LEU A 263 16.39 13.70 -3.82
CA LEU A 263 15.85 14.33 -2.61
C LEU A 263 14.65 15.23 -2.90
N HIS A 264 14.68 16.02 -3.99
CA HIS A 264 13.52 16.81 -4.40
C HIS A 264 12.32 15.92 -4.76
N GLY A 265 12.56 14.80 -5.45
CA GLY A 265 11.53 13.79 -5.71
C GLY A 265 10.96 13.17 -4.43
N ALA A 266 11.84 12.87 -3.46
CA ALA A 266 11.46 12.33 -2.14
C ALA A 266 10.59 13.32 -1.34
N ILE A 267 10.96 14.61 -1.33
CA ILE A 267 10.20 15.68 -0.67
C ILE A 267 8.87 15.89 -1.37
N GLY A 268 8.85 15.99 -2.70
CA GLY A 268 7.62 16.16 -3.48
C GLY A 268 6.62 15.03 -3.25
N LEU A 269 7.10 13.78 -3.22
CA LEU A 269 6.29 12.61 -2.90
C LEU A 269 5.77 12.63 -1.44
N GLY A 270 6.61 13.04 -0.49
CA GLY A 270 6.22 13.19 0.91
C GLY A 270 5.12 14.25 1.09
N VAL A 271 5.28 15.41 0.46
CA VAL A 271 4.28 16.48 0.46
C VAL A 271 2.97 16.01 -0.17
N LEU A 272 3.03 15.33 -1.30
CA LEU A 272 1.85 14.77 -1.96
C LEU A 272 1.11 13.77 -1.05
N ASN A 273 1.84 12.88 -0.37
CA ASN A 273 1.25 11.93 0.58
C ASN A 273 0.58 12.64 1.75
N VAL A 274 1.18 13.70 2.30
CA VAL A 274 0.56 14.51 3.37
C VAL A 274 -0.71 15.20 2.88
N MET A 275 -0.70 15.77 1.67
CA MET A 275 -1.87 16.39 1.06
C MET A 275 -3.00 15.36 0.86
N LEU A 276 -2.68 14.19 0.32
CA LEU A 276 -3.64 13.10 0.11
C LEU A 276 -4.17 12.54 1.43
N ALA A 277 -3.34 12.41 2.45
CA ALA A 277 -3.78 12.00 3.77
C ALA A 277 -4.73 13.03 4.40
N GLY A 278 -4.44 14.32 4.25
CA GLY A 278 -5.33 15.40 4.68
C GLY A 278 -6.68 15.39 3.96
N LEU A 279 -6.67 15.18 2.64
CA LEU A 279 -7.88 15.04 1.83
C LEU A 279 -8.69 13.82 2.25
N LEU A 280 -8.04 12.66 2.41
CA LEU A 280 -8.70 11.43 2.83
C LEU A 280 -9.32 11.58 4.22
N TYR A 281 -8.60 12.20 5.16
CA TYR A 281 -9.13 12.51 6.49
C TYR A 281 -10.38 13.41 6.41
N ALA A 282 -10.36 14.44 5.57
CA ALA A 282 -11.51 15.33 5.36
C ALA A 282 -12.72 14.59 4.76
N VAL A 283 -12.50 13.72 3.77
CA VAL A 283 -13.54 12.90 3.13
C VAL A 283 -14.16 11.89 4.10
N LEU A 284 -13.33 11.23 4.91
CA LEU A 284 -13.84 10.30 5.91
C LEU A 284 -14.58 11.03 7.05
N ARG A 285 -14.11 12.22 7.46
CA ARG A 285 -14.75 13.04 8.51
C ARG A 285 -16.10 13.58 8.07
N SER A 286 -16.27 13.94 6.80
CA SER A 286 -17.56 14.39 6.27
C SER A 286 -18.61 13.28 6.22
N GLY A 287 -18.21 12.01 6.38
CA GLY A 287 -19.11 10.85 6.33
C GLY A 287 -19.69 10.61 4.93
N TRP A 288 -19.08 11.21 3.90
CA TRP A 288 -19.55 11.13 2.53
C TRP A 288 -19.61 9.66 2.06
N LYS A 289 -20.81 9.20 1.66
CA LYS A 289 -21.12 7.81 1.27
C LYS A 289 -20.83 6.71 2.31
N LEU A 290 -20.71 7.09 3.59
CA LEU A 290 -20.50 6.15 4.71
C LEU A 290 -21.70 6.08 5.68
N LYS A 291 -22.56 7.10 5.69
CA LYS A 291 -23.70 7.22 6.63
C LYS A 291 -25.10 7.14 5.99
N ASN A 292 -25.19 7.08 4.66
CA ASN A 292 -26.46 6.95 3.93
C ASN A 292 -26.41 5.73 3.02
#